data_AF-A0A7S1MSX8-F1
#
_entry.id   AF-A0A7S1MSX8-F1
#
_cell.length_a   1.000
_cell.length_b   1.000
_cell.length_c   1.000
_cell.angle_alpha   90.00
_cell.angle_beta   90.00
_cell.angle_gamma   90.00
#
_symmetry.space_group_name_H-M   'P 1'
#
loop_
_entity.id
_entity.type
_entity.pdbx_description
1 polymer ?
#
loop_
_entity_poly.entity_id
_entity_poly.type
_entity_poly.pdbx_seq_one_letter_code
_entity_poly.pdbx_strand_id
1 'polypeptide(L)'
;VTVSVLYWRALPAPLAAVTSGNGKLTHTAMEESIYNLVPRVPEAPQKAKMHRSKFDPRAPPSYSTFPRKEVGQGQGDGSASMLYAGRSGAMGRDVGPEVDPKRFLKAHSSKKDKLPPAQPFHRPHVAPTKPGVPTREDKPVMGLMTEKNFVHSNSVDAVCAPARHRGAKQEENPVARKDFGKPPEYLKRMKAQVDQEKTMLAEAHSREAEYHASMKEQFVRPVPEDEKEELIAALRVRWEEKHRQYHSLPFAQDTAMSIARKEAIERELKEIETALAKLSKKVVVVYNDKDGPAVARWAKQQAEVDANQTATRMVSDAIATKRGGSTR
;
A
#
# COMPACT_ATOMS: atom_id res chain seq x y z
N VAL A 1 -36.88 -62.04 -10.61
CA VAL A 1 -35.74 -62.69 -11.29
C VAL A 1 -35.28 -61.78 -12.41
N THR A 2 -34.28 -60.96 -12.11
CA THR A 2 -33.50 -60.18 -13.06
C THR A 2 -32.10 -60.08 -12.45
N VAL A 3 -31.16 -60.79 -13.05
CA VAL A 3 -29.77 -60.91 -12.60
C VAL A 3 -28.94 -59.93 -13.42
N SER A 4 -28.33 -58.94 -12.77
CA SER A 4 -27.33 -58.07 -13.39
C SER A 4 -26.00 -58.28 -12.67
N VAL A 5 -25.05 -58.83 -13.42
CA VAL A 5 -23.68 -59.18 -13.02
C VAL A 5 -22.85 -57.89 -12.93
N LEU A 6 -22.42 -57.53 -11.72
CA LEU A 6 -21.47 -56.44 -11.48
C LEU A 6 -20.05 -57.02 -11.39
N TYR A 7 -19.24 -56.70 -12.39
CA TYR A 7 -17.82 -57.05 -12.45
C TYR A 7 -17.02 -56.13 -11.50
N TRP A 8 -16.46 -56.70 -10.43
CA TRP A 8 -15.52 -56.02 -9.54
C TRP A 8 -14.13 -55.99 -10.18
N ARG A 9 -13.59 -54.80 -10.45
CA ARG A 9 -12.20 -54.60 -10.86
C ARG A 9 -11.46 -53.97 -9.68
N ALA A 10 -10.55 -54.75 -9.08
CA ALA A 10 -9.74 -54.33 -7.95
C ALA A 10 -8.74 -53.22 -8.36
N LEU A 11 -8.76 -52.12 -7.61
CA LEU A 11 -7.76 -51.05 -7.64
C LEU A 11 -6.81 -51.27 -6.44
N PRO A 12 -5.47 -51.29 -6.63
CA PRO A 12 -4.55 -51.30 -5.50
C PRO A 12 -4.43 -49.91 -4.86
N ALA A 13 -4.36 -49.92 -3.52
CA ALA A 13 -4.27 -48.79 -2.61
C ALA A 13 -2.94 -47.99 -2.71
N PRO A 14 -2.88 -46.76 -2.18
CA PRO A 14 -1.80 -45.80 -2.46
C PRO A 14 -0.60 -45.99 -1.53
N LEU A 15 0.62 -45.94 -2.09
CA LEU A 15 1.85 -45.78 -1.33
C LEU A 15 2.17 -44.28 -1.18
N ALA A 16 2.36 -43.88 0.07
CA ALA A 16 2.72 -42.52 0.48
C ALA A 16 4.07 -42.10 -0.10
N ALA A 17 4.09 -40.96 -0.80
CA ALA A 17 5.32 -40.30 -1.22
C ALA A 17 5.71 -39.25 -0.18
N VAL A 18 6.79 -39.55 0.55
CA VAL A 18 7.55 -38.62 1.37
C VAL A 18 8.25 -37.62 0.45
N THR A 19 7.92 -36.34 0.61
CA THR A 19 8.65 -35.24 0.00
C THR A 19 9.91 -34.98 0.84
N SER A 20 11.07 -35.39 0.36
CA SER A 20 12.37 -34.92 0.86
C SER A 20 13.09 -34.18 -0.26
N GLY A 21 13.58 -32.99 0.09
CA GLY A 21 14.08 -31.98 -0.83
C GLY A 21 15.33 -32.40 -1.61
N ASN A 22 15.44 -31.79 -2.80
CA ASN A 22 16.63 -31.57 -3.61
C ASN A 22 17.93 -32.21 -3.11
N GLY A 23 18.14 -33.48 -3.49
CA GLY A 23 19.43 -34.15 -3.46
C GLY A 23 19.84 -34.51 -4.89
N LYS A 24 20.93 -33.92 -5.38
CA LYS A 24 21.63 -34.34 -6.60
C LYS A 24 21.87 -35.85 -6.56
N LEU A 25 21.36 -36.58 -7.56
CA LEU A 25 21.74 -37.97 -7.78
C LEU A 25 23.11 -37.99 -8.47
N THR A 26 24.10 -38.46 -7.73
CA THR A 26 25.43 -38.82 -8.22
C THR A 26 25.35 -40.10 -9.03
N HIS A 27 25.77 -40.05 -10.30
CA HIS A 27 26.03 -41.25 -11.10
C HIS A 27 27.12 -42.09 -10.44
N THR A 28 26.81 -43.34 -10.06
CA THR A 28 27.82 -44.36 -9.77
C THR A 28 27.40 -45.69 -10.39
N ALA A 29 28.39 -46.35 -11.01
CA ALA A 29 28.47 -47.78 -11.32
C ALA A 29 27.63 -48.37 -12.47
N MET A 30 27.87 -47.90 -13.70
CA MET A 30 28.05 -48.79 -14.86
C MET A 30 29.14 -48.16 -15.73
N GLU A 31 30.39 -48.54 -15.46
CA GLU A 31 31.57 -48.06 -16.17
C GLU A 31 31.54 -48.65 -17.60
N GLU A 32 31.40 -47.75 -18.57
CA GLU A 32 31.59 -48.00 -20.02
C GLU A 32 30.52 -48.86 -20.72
N SER A 33 29.45 -48.19 -21.17
CA SER A 33 28.48 -48.73 -22.14
C SER A 33 28.64 -48.01 -23.48
N ILE A 34 28.71 -48.77 -24.59
CA ILE A 34 28.80 -48.23 -25.97
C ILE A 34 27.63 -47.26 -26.25
N TYR A 35 26.50 -47.44 -25.57
CA TYR A 35 25.33 -46.57 -25.70
C TYR A 35 25.47 -45.20 -25.01
N ASN A 36 26.52 -44.97 -24.21
CA ASN A 36 26.84 -43.69 -23.56
C ASN A 36 27.95 -42.89 -24.29
N LEU A 37 28.45 -43.37 -25.44
CA LEU A 37 29.53 -42.73 -26.20
C LEU A 37 29.14 -41.34 -26.75
N VAL A 38 27.84 -41.14 -27.04
CA VAL A 38 27.28 -39.87 -27.46
C VAL A 38 26.46 -39.31 -26.30
N PRO A 39 26.84 -38.16 -25.71
CA PRO A 39 26.04 -37.56 -24.65
C PRO A 39 24.64 -37.24 -25.20
N ARG A 40 23.59 -37.73 -24.52
CA ARG A 40 22.22 -37.35 -24.86
C ARG A 40 22.08 -35.85 -24.61
N VAL A 41 21.87 -35.08 -25.68
CA VAL A 41 21.64 -33.64 -25.57
C VAL A 41 20.39 -33.43 -24.72
N PRO A 42 20.49 -32.83 -23.52
CA PRO A 42 19.30 -32.58 -22.71
C PRO A 42 18.41 -31.58 -23.48
N GLU A 43 17.17 -31.97 -23.77
CA GLU A 43 16.21 -31.06 -24.40
C GLU A 43 15.98 -29.85 -23.48
N ALA A 44 16.34 -28.66 -23.95
CA ALA A 44 16.14 -27.44 -23.20
C ALA A 44 14.63 -27.26 -22.94
N PRO A 45 14.18 -27.10 -21.68
CA PRO A 45 12.77 -26.94 -21.39
C PRO A 45 12.23 -25.69 -22.08
N GLN A 46 11.21 -25.85 -22.93
CA GLN A 46 10.58 -24.72 -23.61
C GLN A 46 9.80 -23.88 -22.58
N LYS A 47 10.14 -22.59 -22.48
CA LYS A 47 9.39 -21.66 -21.61
C LYS A 47 7.94 -21.56 -22.09
N ALA A 48 6.99 -21.68 -21.16
CA ALA A 48 5.58 -21.47 -21.47
C ALA A 48 5.35 -20.06 -22.04
N LYS A 49 4.38 -19.92 -22.96
CA LYS A 49 4.01 -18.62 -23.53
C LYS A 49 3.58 -17.67 -22.41
N MET A 50 3.97 -16.41 -22.52
CA MET A 50 3.57 -15.37 -21.58
C MET A 50 2.04 -15.24 -21.52
N HIS A 51 1.47 -15.29 -20.31
CA HIS A 51 0.04 -15.12 -20.07
C HIS A 51 -0.45 -13.76 -20.62
N ARG A 52 -1.52 -13.77 -21.43
CA ARG A 52 -2.24 -12.55 -21.83
C ARG A 52 -3.57 -12.51 -21.09
N SER A 53 -3.88 -11.38 -20.47
CA SER A 53 -5.16 -11.16 -19.80
C SER A 53 -6.33 -11.31 -20.78
N LYS A 54 -7.47 -11.75 -20.25
CA LYS A 54 -8.76 -11.72 -20.97
C LYS A 54 -9.20 -10.29 -21.32
N PHE A 55 -8.69 -9.30 -20.58
CA PHE A 55 -9.00 -7.90 -20.76
C PHE A 55 -8.06 -7.26 -21.80
N ASP A 56 -8.66 -6.54 -22.74
CA ASP A 56 -7.93 -5.78 -23.75
C ASP A 56 -7.32 -4.53 -23.10
N PRO A 57 -5.98 -4.38 -23.08
CA PRO A 57 -5.33 -3.21 -22.49
C PRO A 57 -5.57 -1.91 -23.26
N ARG A 58 -6.09 -1.98 -24.50
CA ARG A 58 -6.43 -0.81 -25.32
C ARG A 58 -7.90 -0.44 -25.25
N ALA A 59 -8.74 -1.28 -24.64
CA ALA A 59 -10.14 -0.94 -24.46
C ALA A 59 -10.28 0.21 -23.44
N PRO A 60 -11.18 1.18 -23.68
CA PRO A 60 -11.46 2.22 -22.71
C PRO A 60 -11.99 1.59 -21.42
N PRO A 61 -11.53 2.06 -20.23
CA PRO A 61 -12.01 1.53 -18.97
C PRO A 61 -13.50 1.81 -18.82
N SER A 62 -14.30 0.75 -18.66
CA SER A 62 -15.77 0.82 -18.54
C SER A 62 -16.27 1.52 -17.26
N TYR A 63 -15.37 1.98 -16.38
CA TYR A 63 -15.70 2.80 -15.23
C TYR A 63 -14.43 3.51 -14.73
N SER A 64 -14.50 4.80 -14.42
CA SER A 64 -13.40 5.57 -13.81
C SER A 64 -13.95 6.59 -12.83
N THR A 65 -13.38 6.66 -11.63
CA THR A 65 -13.76 7.59 -10.56
C THR A 65 -13.17 9.00 -10.74
N PHE A 66 -12.33 9.21 -11.77
CA PHE A 66 -11.77 10.51 -12.11
C PHE A 66 -12.52 11.13 -13.29
N PRO A 67 -13.41 12.12 -13.08
CA PRO A 67 -14.13 12.77 -14.17
C PRO A 67 -13.23 13.81 -14.87
N ARG A 68 -13.04 13.68 -16.18
CA ARG A 68 -12.60 14.80 -17.03
C ARG A 68 -13.86 15.58 -17.43
N LYS A 69 -14.07 16.74 -16.80
CA LYS A 69 -15.11 17.71 -17.21
C LYS A 69 -14.74 18.18 -18.61
N GLU A 70 -15.43 17.68 -19.62
CA GLU A 70 -15.70 18.30 -20.94
C GLU A 70 -15.98 17.20 -21.96
N VAL A 71 -17.26 16.88 -22.17
CA VAL A 71 -18.03 17.11 -23.41
C VAL A 71 -19.33 16.27 -23.37
N GLY A 72 -20.46 16.98 -23.24
CA GLY A 72 -21.69 16.75 -24.03
C GLY A 72 -22.49 15.45 -23.91
N GLN A 73 -23.53 15.50 -23.08
CA GLN A 73 -24.89 14.92 -23.25
C GLN A 73 -25.04 13.45 -23.70
N GLY A 74 -25.33 12.59 -22.74
CA GLY A 74 -25.90 11.26 -22.94
C GLY A 74 -26.05 10.54 -21.60
N GLN A 75 -27.29 10.46 -21.11
CA GLN A 75 -27.63 9.75 -19.87
C GLN A 75 -27.48 8.24 -20.11
N GLY A 76 -26.43 7.64 -19.53
CA GLY A 76 -26.08 6.22 -19.67
C GLY A 76 -24.58 5.99 -19.47
N ASP A 77 -24.18 5.85 -18.21
CA ASP A 77 -22.98 5.20 -17.67
C ASP A 77 -21.62 5.47 -18.35
N GLY A 78 -21.41 6.70 -18.85
CA GLY A 78 -20.22 7.52 -18.60
C GLY A 78 -18.79 6.99 -18.81
N SER A 79 -18.56 5.91 -19.55
CA SER A 79 -17.22 5.28 -19.59
C SER A 79 -16.69 4.87 -20.96
N ALA A 80 -17.36 5.26 -22.05
CA ALA A 80 -16.87 4.96 -23.41
C ALA A 80 -16.77 6.17 -24.35
N SER A 81 -17.18 7.37 -23.92
CA SER A 81 -17.00 8.59 -24.74
C SER A 81 -15.68 9.34 -24.46
N MET A 82 -14.83 8.84 -23.55
CA MET A 82 -13.75 9.64 -22.95
C MET A 82 -12.37 9.51 -23.61
N LEU A 83 -12.20 8.68 -24.65
CA LEU A 83 -10.88 8.47 -25.29
C LEU A 83 -10.81 8.82 -26.78
N TYR A 84 -11.94 9.20 -27.37
CA TYR A 84 -11.96 9.83 -28.69
C TYR A 84 -12.53 11.22 -28.53
N ALA A 85 -11.68 12.16 -28.12
CA ALA A 85 -11.76 13.46 -28.76
C ALA A 85 -11.77 13.14 -30.26
N GLY A 86 -12.93 13.26 -30.91
CA GLY A 86 -13.01 13.13 -32.36
C GLY A 86 -11.87 13.97 -32.94
N ARG A 87 -11.28 13.54 -34.06
CA ARG A 87 -9.98 13.94 -34.68
C ARG A 87 -9.44 15.38 -34.46
N SER A 88 -10.26 16.33 -34.00
CA SER A 88 -10.01 17.74 -33.69
C SER A 88 -10.78 18.23 -32.44
N GLY A 89 -10.65 17.56 -31.28
CA GLY A 89 -11.38 17.92 -30.06
C GLY A 89 -10.66 18.89 -29.12
N ALA A 90 -9.31 18.92 -29.13
CA ALA A 90 -8.51 19.79 -28.27
C ALA A 90 -8.12 21.12 -28.95
N MET A 91 -7.97 21.07 -30.28
CA MET A 91 -7.79 22.21 -31.17
C MET A 91 -8.75 22.01 -32.33
N GLY A 92 -9.32 23.10 -32.86
CA GLY A 92 -10.17 23.06 -34.04
C GLY A 92 -9.46 22.42 -35.23
N ARG A 93 -10.21 22.03 -36.26
CA ARG A 93 -9.60 21.60 -37.52
C ARG A 93 -8.95 22.80 -38.19
N ASP A 94 -7.81 22.59 -38.84
CA ASP A 94 -7.27 23.58 -39.76
C ASP A 94 -8.31 23.87 -40.83
N VAL A 95 -8.64 25.15 -41.03
CA VAL A 95 -9.65 25.65 -41.99
C VAL A 95 -9.08 25.63 -43.42
N GLY A 96 -8.34 24.57 -43.75
CA GLY A 96 -7.74 24.34 -45.06
C GLY A 96 -8.78 23.90 -46.11
N PRO A 97 -8.39 23.11 -47.13
CA PRO A 97 -9.23 22.75 -48.28
C PRO A 97 -10.44 21.85 -47.94
N GLU A 98 -10.68 21.55 -46.66
CA GLU A 98 -11.77 20.70 -46.19
C GLU A 98 -13.14 21.42 -46.23
N VAL A 99 -13.15 22.76 -46.12
CA VAL A 99 -14.38 23.57 -46.16
C VAL A 99 -14.64 24.06 -47.59
N ASP A 100 -15.24 23.19 -48.40
CA ASP A 100 -15.68 23.54 -49.75
C ASP A 100 -16.97 24.38 -49.71
N PRO A 101 -17.00 25.65 -50.17
CA PRO A 101 -18.21 26.47 -50.19
C PRO A 101 -19.29 25.95 -51.14
N LYS A 102 -18.92 25.04 -52.06
CA LYS A 102 -19.85 24.34 -52.96
C LYS A 102 -20.62 23.21 -52.26
N ARG A 103 -20.18 22.76 -51.08
CA ARG A 103 -20.84 21.72 -50.27
C ARG A 103 -21.73 22.37 -49.21
N PHE A 104 -22.85 22.94 -49.66
CA PHE A 104 -23.86 23.53 -48.77
C PHE A 104 -24.85 22.49 -48.23
N LEU A 105 -25.51 22.81 -47.12
CA LEU A 105 -26.54 21.96 -46.51
C LEU A 105 -27.78 21.88 -47.41
N LYS A 106 -28.22 20.66 -47.74
CA LYS A 106 -29.45 20.41 -48.50
C LYS A 106 -30.62 20.11 -47.55
N ALA A 107 -31.87 20.30 -48.00
CA ALA A 107 -33.05 19.90 -47.23
C ALA A 107 -32.97 18.39 -46.85
N HIS A 108 -33.31 18.06 -45.60
CA HIS A 108 -33.25 16.69 -45.06
C HIS A 108 -31.87 16.01 -45.10
N SER A 109 -30.79 16.78 -45.19
CA SER A 109 -29.41 16.27 -45.17
C SER A 109 -28.87 15.94 -43.77
N SER A 110 -29.56 16.40 -42.72
CA SER A 110 -29.23 16.07 -41.33
C SER A 110 -29.47 14.58 -41.06
N LYS A 111 -28.39 13.85 -40.82
CA LYS A 111 -28.42 12.42 -40.48
C LYS A 111 -29.11 12.13 -39.14
N LYS A 112 -29.36 13.17 -38.32
CA LYS A 112 -29.93 13.09 -36.98
C LYS A 112 -31.46 12.90 -36.94
N ASP A 113 -32.15 13.12 -38.07
CA ASP A 113 -33.62 13.19 -38.09
C ASP A 113 -34.31 11.94 -38.67
N LYS A 114 -33.57 10.85 -38.90
CA LYS A 114 -34.11 9.59 -39.42
C LYS A 114 -34.28 8.58 -38.30
N LEU A 115 -35.51 8.44 -37.79
CA LEU A 115 -35.84 7.36 -36.86
C LEU A 115 -35.94 6.02 -37.61
N PRO A 116 -35.51 4.90 -37.01
CA PRO A 116 -35.80 3.58 -37.55
C PRO A 116 -37.33 3.30 -37.49
N PRO A 117 -37.84 2.39 -38.33
CA PRO A 117 -39.25 1.97 -38.25
C PRO A 117 -39.56 1.39 -36.86
N ALA A 118 -40.74 1.70 -36.32
CA ALA A 118 -41.15 1.28 -34.98
C ALA A 118 -41.21 -0.25 -34.86
N GLN A 119 -40.56 -0.81 -33.83
CA GLN A 119 -40.56 -2.24 -33.51
C GLN A 119 -41.11 -2.44 -32.09
N PRO A 120 -41.94 -3.48 -31.84
CA PRO A 120 -42.43 -3.78 -30.51
C PRO A 120 -41.30 -4.25 -29.59
N PHE A 121 -41.06 -3.49 -28.52
CA PHE A 121 -39.98 -3.75 -27.57
C PHE A 121 -40.29 -4.97 -26.69
N HIS A 122 -39.57 -6.06 -26.90
CA HIS A 122 -39.60 -7.23 -26.02
C HIS A 122 -38.53 -7.09 -24.94
N ARG A 123 -38.94 -7.08 -23.66
CA ARG A 123 -38.02 -7.16 -22.53
C ARG A 123 -37.63 -8.63 -22.31
N PRO A 124 -36.38 -9.04 -22.57
CA PRO A 124 -35.96 -10.40 -22.24
C PRO A 124 -35.92 -10.51 -20.70
N HIS A 125 -36.67 -11.47 -20.15
CA HIS A 125 -36.71 -11.83 -18.72
C HIS A 125 -37.53 -10.93 -17.77
N VAL A 126 -38.82 -10.77 -18.01
CA VAL A 126 -39.76 -10.41 -16.93
C VAL A 126 -40.93 -11.39 -16.96
N ALA A 127 -40.81 -12.50 -16.22
CA ALA A 127 -42.01 -13.22 -15.80
C ALA A 127 -42.82 -12.29 -14.90
N PRO A 128 -44.16 -12.26 -15.00
CA PRO A 128 -44.97 -11.42 -14.13
C PRO A 128 -44.71 -11.80 -12.67
N THR A 129 -44.13 -10.89 -11.89
CA THR A 129 -43.77 -11.12 -10.48
C THR A 129 -45.01 -11.27 -9.58
N LYS A 130 -46.17 -10.83 -10.08
CA LYS A 130 -47.44 -10.91 -9.37
C LYS A 130 -48.31 -11.99 -10.01
N PRO A 131 -48.97 -12.86 -9.22
CA PRO A 131 -49.98 -13.75 -9.77
C PRO A 131 -51.10 -12.93 -10.41
N GLY A 132 -51.78 -13.50 -11.40
CA GLY A 132 -52.95 -12.88 -12.01
C GLY A 132 -54.02 -12.60 -10.95
N VAL A 133 -54.78 -11.54 -11.15
CA VAL A 133 -55.93 -11.23 -10.29
C VAL A 133 -56.95 -12.37 -10.42
N PRO A 134 -57.56 -12.85 -9.32
CA PRO A 134 -58.63 -13.85 -9.39
C PRO A 134 -59.70 -13.44 -10.39
N THR A 135 -60.16 -14.40 -11.19
CA THR A 135 -61.18 -14.17 -12.21
C THR A 135 -62.56 -14.07 -11.56
N ARG A 136 -63.56 -13.56 -12.30
CA ARG A 136 -64.93 -13.40 -11.76
C ARG A 136 -65.55 -14.76 -11.39
N GLU A 137 -65.08 -15.83 -12.01
CA GLU A 137 -65.52 -17.20 -11.82
C GLU A 137 -64.87 -17.86 -10.58
N ASP A 138 -63.76 -17.32 -10.06
CA ASP A 138 -63.06 -17.80 -8.88
C ASP A 138 -63.78 -17.35 -7.59
N LYS A 139 -64.75 -18.16 -7.14
CA LYS A 139 -65.46 -17.92 -5.88
C LYS A 139 -64.58 -18.36 -4.70
N PRO A 140 -64.39 -17.51 -3.66
CA PRO A 140 -63.74 -17.96 -2.44
C PRO A 140 -64.53 -19.11 -1.80
N VAL A 141 -63.90 -19.90 -0.94
CA VAL A 141 -64.59 -20.98 -0.20
C VAL A 141 -65.61 -20.35 0.74
N MET A 142 -66.86 -20.24 0.26
CA MET A 142 -67.99 -19.67 0.98
C MET A 142 -68.51 -20.67 2.00
N GLY A 143 -68.89 -20.20 3.18
CA GLY A 143 -69.54 -21.04 4.19
C GLY A 143 -68.58 -21.74 5.15
N LEU A 144 -67.36 -21.20 5.36
CA LEU A 144 -66.50 -21.61 6.48
C LEU A 144 -67.13 -21.13 7.81
N MET A 145 -68.20 -21.80 8.23
CA MET A 145 -68.86 -21.56 9.50
C MET A 145 -68.11 -22.35 10.56
N THR A 146 -67.60 -21.66 11.57
CA THR A 146 -66.99 -22.33 12.72
C THR A 146 -68.11 -22.70 13.68
N GLU A 147 -68.17 -23.97 14.12
CA GLU A 147 -69.08 -24.43 15.19
C GLU A 147 -68.67 -23.91 16.57
N LYS A 148 -67.65 -23.05 16.64
CA LYS A 148 -67.11 -22.53 17.89
C LYS A 148 -68.12 -21.60 18.55
N ASN A 149 -68.54 -21.95 19.76
CA ASN A 149 -69.34 -21.05 20.59
C ASN A 149 -68.45 -19.93 21.15
N PHE A 150 -68.49 -18.77 20.50
CA PHE A 150 -67.68 -17.61 20.86
C PHE A 150 -67.99 -17.07 22.27
N VAL A 151 -69.21 -17.24 22.77
CA VAL A 151 -69.57 -16.77 24.12
C VAL A 151 -68.85 -17.59 25.18
N HIS A 152 -68.86 -18.92 25.02
CA HIS A 152 -68.17 -19.82 25.94
C HIS A 152 -66.65 -19.73 25.80
N SER A 153 -66.12 -19.59 24.57
CA SER A 153 -64.67 -19.44 24.40
C SER A 153 -64.14 -18.13 24.97
N ASN A 154 -64.88 -17.03 24.81
CA ASN A 154 -64.46 -15.73 25.33
C ASN A 154 -64.56 -15.68 26.86
N SER A 155 -65.53 -16.37 27.47
CA SER A 155 -65.63 -16.44 28.93
C SER A 155 -64.47 -17.24 29.53
N VAL A 156 -64.14 -18.40 28.95
CA VAL A 156 -62.99 -19.20 29.37
C VAL A 156 -61.68 -18.43 29.16
N ASP A 157 -61.51 -17.76 28.02
CA ASP A 157 -60.30 -16.96 27.73
C ASP A 157 -60.14 -15.80 28.72
N ALA A 158 -61.23 -15.10 29.06
CA ALA A 158 -61.18 -14.01 30.04
C ALA A 158 -60.84 -14.48 31.46
N VAL A 159 -61.31 -15.68 31.86
CA VAL A 159 -61.04 -16.27 33.18
C VAL A 159 -59.62 -16.84 33.26
N CYS A 160 -59.16 -17.50 32.20
CA CYS A 160 -57.82 -18.08 32.12
C CYS A 160 -56.75 -17.05 31.78
N ALA A 161 -57.13 -15.83 31.35
CA ALA A 161 -56.18 -14.77 31.08
C ALA A 161 -55.41 -14.42 32.35
N PRO A 162 -54.07 -14.54 32.36
CA PRO A 162 -53.28 -14.12 33.51
C PRO A 162 -53.50 -12.64 33.76
N ALA A 163 -53.59 -12.25 35.04
CA ALA A 163 -53.69 -10.85 35.42
C ALA A 163 -52.52 -10.08 34.78
N ARG A 164 -52.84 -9.17 33.85
CA ARG A 164 -51.82 -8.28 33.27
C ARG A 164 -51.27 -7.42 34.40
N HIS A 165 -50.00 -7.62 34.75
CA HIS A 165 -49.33 -6.82 35.76
C HIS A 165 -49.43 -5.33 35.40
N ARG A 166 -50.34 -4.60 36.07
CA ARG A 166 -50.37 -3.12 36.10
C ARG A 166 -49.60 -2.61 37.31
N GLY A 167 -48.46 -3.22 37.61
CA GLY A 167 -47.51 -2.61 38.52
C GLY A 167 -46.76 -1.54 37.73
N ALA A 168 -46.79 -0.29 38.18
CA ALA A 168 -45.75 0.66 37.78
C ALA A 168 -44.40 -0.06 37.98
N LYS A 169 -43.56 -0.09 36.94
CA LYS A 169 -42.22 -0.72 37.03
C LYS A 169 -41.55 -0.20 38.28
N GLN A 170 -41.45 -1.04 39.30
CA GLN A 170 -40.78 -0.66 40.53
C GLN A 170 -39.33 -0.35 40.17
N GLU A 171 -38.86 0.83 40.56
CA GLU A 171 -37.52 1.28 40.21
C GLU A 171 -36.50 0.25 40.71
N GLU A 172 -35.77 -0.36 39.78
CA GLU A 172 -34.81 -1.40 40.10
C GLU A 172 -33.67 -0.80 40.93
N ASN A 173 -33.48 -1.30 42.16
CA ASN A 173 -32.39 -0.87 43.03
C ASN A 173 -31.03 -1.08 42.33
N PRO A 174 -30.28 -0.01 41.96
CA PRO A 174 -29.05 -0.14 41.17
C PRO A 174 -27.92 -0.87 41.91
N VAL A 175 -28.00 -0.92 43.25
CA VAL A 175 -27.06 -1.61 44.14
C VAL A 175 -27.34 -3.11 44.23
N ALA A 176 -28.56 -3.56 43.91
CA ALA A 176 -28.94 -4.97 43.99
C ALA A 176 -28.44 -5.82 42.81
N ARG A 177 -27.60 -5.24 41.93
CA ARG A 177 -26.99 -5.96 40.81
C ARG A 177 -25.96 -6.96 41.34
N LYS A 178 -26.01 -8.19 40.82
CA LYS A 178 -25.10 -9.29 41.21
C LYS A 178 -23.62 -8.99 40.97
N ASP A 179 -23.34 -8.08 40.04
CA ASP A 179 -21.99 -7.72 39.60
C ASP A 179 -21.55 -6.34 40.11
N PHE A 180 -22.28 -5.77 41.07
CA PHE A 180 -21.90 -4.50 41.68
C PHE A 180 -20.51 -4.62 42.34
N GLY A 181 -19.61 -3.70 42.01
CA GLY A 181 -18.23 -3.70 42.49
C GLY A 181 -17.28 -4.66 41.77
N LYS A 182 -17.74 -5.50 40.84
CA LYS A 182 -16.87 -6.36 40.02
C LYS A 182 -16.55 -5.68 38.69
N PRO A 183 -15.29 -5.75 38.22
CA PRO A 183 -14.95 -5.25 36.90
C PRO A 183 -15.64 -6.10 35.82
N PRO A 184 -16.33 -5.49 34.84
CA PRO A 184 -16.95 -6.21 33.74
C PRO A 184 -15.95 -7.09 32.98
N GLU A 185 -16.39 -8.26 32.52
CA GLU A 185 -15.54 -9.25 31.84
C GLU A 185 -14.84 -8.69 30.60
N TYR A 186 -15.47 -7.76 29.86
CA TYR A 186 -14.86 -7.16 28.67
C TYR A 186 -13.57 -6.39 29.00
N LEU A 187 -13.43 -5.80 30.20
CA LEU A 187 -12.22 -5.07 30.58
C LEU A 187 -11.03 -6.01 30.77
N LYS A 188 -11.25 -7.25 31.22
CA LYS A 188 -10.19 -8.26 31.33
C LYS A 188 -9.67 -8.65 29.94
N ARG A 189 -10.59 -8.87 28.99
CA ARG A 189 -10.26 -9.13 27.58
C ARG A 189 -9.49 -7.95 26.96
N MET A 190 -9.94 -6.71 27.18
CA MET A 190 -9.27 -5.52 26.65
C MET A 190 -7.87 -5.33 27.23
N LYS A 191 -7.68 -5.56 28.54
CA LYS A 191 -6.33 -5.51 29.14
C LYS A 191 -5.40 -6.56 28.54
N ALA A 192 -5.86 -7.80 28.41
CA ALA A 192 -5.08 -8.86 27.79
C ALA A 192 -4.71 -8.52 26.34
N GLN A 193 -5.62 -7.94 25.56
CA GLN A 193 -5.33 -7.47 24.21
C GLN A 193 -4.30 -6.34 24.20
N VAL A 194 -4.47 -5.32 25.04
CA VAL A 194 -3.53 -4.20 25.14
C VAL A 194 -2.13 -4.68 25.56
N ASP A 195 -2.06 -5.65 26.47
CA ASP A 195 -0.78 -6.20 26.92
C ASP A 195 -0.10 -6.99 25.79
N GLN A 196 -0.85 -7.78 25.01
CA GLN A 196 -0.35 -8.45 23.81
C GLN A 196 0.12 -7.46 22.73
N GLU A 197 -0.62 -6.37 22.50
CA GLU A 197 -0.24 -5.32 21.55
C GLU A 197 1.05 -4.62 22.00
N LYS A 198 1.19 -4.33 23.29
CA LYS A 198 2.42 -3.75 23.85
C LYS A 198 3.62 -4.68 23.70
N THR A 199 3.46 -5.97 23.94
CA THR A 199 4.56 -6.93 23.75
C THR A 199 4.97 -7.01 22.28
N MET A 200 4.00 -7.06 21.34
CA MET A 200 4.29 -7.07 19.91
C MET A 200 4.99 -5.78 19.45
N LEU A 201 4.54 -4.62 19.94
CA LEU A 201 5.17 -3.34 19.64
C LEU A 201 6.60 -3.25 20.21
N ALA A 202 6.83 -3.76 21.41
CA ALA A 202 8.15 -3.78 22.03
C ALA A 202 9.13 -4.66 21.22
N GLU A 203 8.70 -5.84 20.79
CA GLU A 203 9.48 -6.76 19.94
C GLU A 203 9.76 -6.16 18.55
N ALA A 204 8.77 -5.49 17.95
CA ALA A 204 8.96 -4.82 16.67
C ALA A 204 9.99 -3.68 16.80
N HIS A 205 9.89 -2.88 17.85
CA HIS A 205 10.82 -1.78 18.13
C HIS A 205 12.23 -2.30 18.44
N SER A 206 12.37 -3.40 19.20
CA SER A 206 13.69 -3.97 19.47
C SER A 206 14.35 -4.49 18.19
N ARG A 207 13.59 -5.17 17.32
CA ARG A 207 14.08 -5.67 16.03
C ARG A 207 14.48 -4.55 15.08
N GLU A 208 13.71 -3.48 15.03
CA GLU A 208 14.02 -2.29 14.24
C GLU A 208 15.28 -1.60 14.77
N ALA A 209 15.42 -1.48 16.10
CA ALA A 209 16.62 -0.94 16.73
C ALA A 209 17.87 -1.78 16.44
N GLU A 210 17.77 -3.12 16.49
CA GLU A 210 18.86 -4.04 16.12
C GLU A 210 19.27 -3.89 14.66
N TYR A 211 18.30 -3.82 13.74
CA TYR A 211 18.57 -3.60 12.31
C TYR A 211 19.24 -2.25 12.06
N HIS A 212 18.78 -1.18 12.72
CA HIS A 212 19.42 0.13 12.63
C HIS A 212 20.83 0.13 13.21
N ALA A 213 21.06 -0.57 14.32
CA ALA A 213 22.37 -0.71 14.93
C ALA A 213 23.35 -1.45 14.01
N SER A 214 22.93 -2.56 13.38
CA SER A 214 23.78 -3.32 12.45
C SER A 214 24.12 -2.49 11.20
N MET A 215 23.14 -1.75 10.66
CA MET A 215 23.38 -0.82 9.55
C MET A 215 24.36 0.28 9.95
N LYS A 216 24.27 0.79 11.18
CA LYS A 216 25.17 1.84 11.68
C LYS A 216 26.60 1.32 11.78
N GLU A 217 26.78 0.14 12.34
CA GLU A 217 28.09 -0.48 12.45
C GLU A 217 28.73 -0.75 11.08
N GLN A 218 27.92 -1.14 10.08
CA GLN A 218 28.43 -1.43 8.74
C GLN A 218 28.81 -0.17 7.94
N PHE A 219 28.03 0.91 8.02
CA PHE A 219 28.15 2.05 7.10
C PHE A 219 28.68 3.34 7.73
N VAL A 220 28.71 3.43 9.07
CA VAL A 220 29.01 4.66 9.80
C VAL A 220 30.14 4.43 10.79
N ARG A 221 31.29 5.08 10.54
CA ARG A 221 32.41 5.14 11.50
C ARG A 221 32.40 6.49 12.23
N PRO A 222 32.26 6.52 13.56
CA PRO A 222 32.50 7.75 14.32
C PRO A 222 34.01 8.09 14.28
N VAL A 223 34.34 9.37 14.11
CA VAL A 223 35.74 9.83 14.21
C VAL A 223 36.06 10.07 15.69
N PRO A 224 37.10 9.42 16.25
CA PRO A 224 37.54 9.72 17.61
C PRO A 224 38.11 11.13 17.70
N GLU A 225 38.08 11.73 18.90
CA GLU A 225 38.51 13.12 19.08
C GLU A 225 39.99 13.31 18.74
N ASP A 226 40.84 12.33 19.04
CA ASP A 226 42.28 12.37 18.73
C ASP A 226 42.56 12.49 17.21
N GLU A 227 41.91 11.64 16.39
CA GLU A 227 42.02 11.71 14.92
C GLU A 227 41.47 13.04 14.38
N LYS A 228 40.42 13.57 15.01
CA LYS A 228 39.82 14.84 14.62
C LYS A 228 40.74 16.02 14.93
N GLU A 229 41.41 16.02 16.08
CA GLU A 229 42.39 17.06 16.44
C GLU A 229 43.59 17.04 15.49
N GLU A 230 44.09 15.86 15.14
CA GLU A 230 45.17 15.70 14.16
C GLU A 230 44.77 16.25 12.78
N LEU A 231 43.56 15.94 12.32
CA LEU A 231 43.01 16.47 11.06
C LEU A 231 42.86 18.00 11.09
N ILE A 232 42.42 18.56 12.23
CA ILE A 232 42.32 20.02 12.40
C ILE A 232 43.71 20.66 12.35
N ALA A 233 44.71 20.06 13.00
CA ALA A 233 46.09 20.55 12.98
C ALA A 233 46.66 20.51 11.55
N ALA A 234 46.49 19.40 10.84
CA ALA A 234 46.93 19.26 9.44
C ALA A 234 46.25 20.28 8.51
N LEU A 235 44.95 20.52 8.67
CA LEU A 235 44.22 21.53 7.89
C LEU A 235 44.66 22.96 8.21
N ARG A 236 45.00 23.27 9.46
CA ARG A 236 45.55 24.58 9.84
C ARG A 236 46.91 24.84 9.18
N VAL A 237 47.81 23.85 9.16
CA VAL A 237 49.09 23.97 8.46
C VAL A 237 48.88 24.24 6.96
N ARG A 238 47.97 23.48 6.33
CA ARG A 238 47.63 23.69 4.91
C ARG A 238 46.98 25.06 4.66
N TRP A 239 46.16 25.53 5.59
CA TRP A 239 45.57 26.87 5.52
C TRP A 239 46.64 27.95 5.57
N GLU A 240 47.59 27.86 6.50
CA GLU A 240 48.70 28.82 6.62
C GLU A 240 49.54 28.86 5.35
N GLU A 241 49.84 27.71 4.75
CA GLU A 241 50.57 27.63 3.49
C GLU A 241 49.83 28.35 2.35
N LYS A 242 48.54 28.09 2.18
CA LYS A 242 47.73 28.71 1.12
C LYS A 242 47.45 30.18 1.39
N HIS A 243 47.28 30.56 2.65
CA HIS A 243 47.12 31.95 3.05
C HIS A 243 48.42 32.74 2.83
N ARG A 244 49.58 32.13 3.08
CA ARG A 244 50.89 32.70 2.71
C ARG A 244 51.03 32.87 1.20
N GLN A 245 50.60 31.88 0.41
CA GLN A 245 50.58 32.00 -1.05
C GLN A 245 49.65 33.14 -1.51
N TYR A 246 48.48 33.29 -0.88
CA TYR A 246 47.56 34.39 -1.15
C TYR A 246 48.19 35.76 -0.86
N HIS A 247 48.81 35.93 0.31
CA HIS A 247 49.49 37.18 0.68
C HIS A 247 50.75 37.47 -0.14
N SER A 248 51.35 36.46 -0.76
CA SER A 248 52.48 36.64 -1.68
C SER A 248 52.06 37.15 -3.08
N LEU A 249 50.75 37.23 -3.36
CA LEU A 249 50.26 37.73 -4.65
C LEU A 249 50.51 39.24 -4.79
N PRO A 250 50.86 39.72 -6.00
CA PRO A 250 50.98 41.15 -6.25
C PRO A 250 49.63 41.85 -6.16
N PHE A 251 49.63 43.11 -5.71
CA PHE A 251 48.43 43.93 -5.56
C PHE A 251 47.71 44.19 -6.89
N ALA A 252 48.47 44.44 -7.97
CA ALA A 252 47.91 44.64 -9.31
C ALA A 252 47.61 43.29 -9.98
N GLN A 253 46.35 43.07 -10.35
CA GLN A 253 45.86 41.81 -10.94
C GLN A 253 45.13 42.08 -12.24
N ASP A 254 45.83 42.71 -13.18
CA ASP A 254 45.22 43.24 -14.41
C ASP A 254 45.08 42.17 -15.51
N THR A 255 45.71 41.01 -15.34
CA THR A 255 45.66 39.91 -16.32
C THR A 255 44.67 38.84 -15.90
N ALA A 256 43.93 38.28 -16.87
CA ALA A 256 42.98 37.20 -16.64
C ALA A 256 43.62 35.98 -15.94
N MET A 257 44.89 35.69 -16.21
CA MET A 257 45.64 34.63 -15.54
C MET A 257 45.95 34.93 -14.07
N SER A 258 46.26 36.20 -13.73
CA SER A 258 46.49 36.62 -12.34
C SER A 258 45.22 36.52 -11.50
N ILE A 259 44.08 36.93 -12.09
CA ILE A 259 42.75 36.78 -11.47
C ILE A 259 42.42 35.30 -11.27
N ALA A 260 42.56 34.47 -12.30
CA ALA A 260 42.28 33.04 -12.20
C ALA A 260 43.17 32.33 -11.16
N ARG A 261 44.44 32.73 -11.04
CA ARG A 261 45.35 32.22 -10.00
C ARG A 261 44.89 32.59 -8.59
N LYS A 262 44.46 33.84 -8.38
CA LYS A 262 43.89 34.28 -7.09
C LYS A 262 42.62 33.52 -6.77
N GLU A 263 41.69 33.45 -7.71
CA GLU A 263 40.43 32.72 -7.54
C GLU A 263 40.65 31.24 -7.21
N ALA A 264 41.68 30.61 -7.78
CA ALA A 264 42.06 29.24 -7.44
C ALA A 264 42.51 29.12 -5.98
N ILE A 265 43.38 30.02 -5.52
CA ILE A 265 43.83 30.05 -4.12
C ILE A 265 42.66 30.34 -3.17
N GLU A 266 41.78 31.28 -3.52
CA GLU A 266 40.58 31.58 -2.74
C GLU A 266 39.60 30.41 -2.68
N ARG A 267 39.44 29.66 -3.79
CA ARG A 267 38.61 28.45 -3.81
C ARG A 267 39.15 27.39 -2.86
N GLU A 268 40.45 27.14 -2.89
CA GLU A 268 41.10 26.19 -1.98
C GLU A 268 41.01 26.66 -0.52
N LEU A 269 41.17 27.96 -0.26
CA LEU A 269 41.05 28.53 1.08
C LEU A 269 39.63 28.39 1.63
N LYS A 270 38.61 28.67 0.80
CA LYS A 270 37.19 28.41 1.13
C LYS A 270 36.93 26.93 1.37
N GLU A 271 37.51 26.03 0.58
CA GLU A 271 37.37 24.58 0.80
C GLU A 271 37.90 24.18 2.19
N ILE A 272 39.08 24.65 2.55
CA ILE A 272 39.69 24.38 3.87
C ILE A 272 38.84 24.97 5.00
N GLU A 273 38.33 26.20 4.86
CA GLU A 273 37.43 26.82 5.84
C GLU A 273 36.14 26.01 6.01
N THR A 274 35.55 25.54 4.91
CA THR A 274 34.35 24.69 5.00
C THR A 274 34.64 23.34 5.64
N ALA A 275 35.84 22.78 5.45
CA ALA A 275 36.27 21.54 6.10
C ALA A 275 36.48 21.74 7.61
N LEU A 276 37.15 22.82 8.01
CA LEU A 276 37.30 23.20 9.41
C LEU A 276 35.95 23.44 10.11
N ALA A 277 35.00 24.09 9.43
CA ALA A 277 33.65 24.30 9.95
C ALA A 277 32.84 23.00 10.09
N LYS A 278 33.14 21.97 9.29
CA LYS A 278 32.54 20.63 9.45
C LYS A 278 33.16 19.88 10.62
N LEU A 279 34.47 19.96 10.78
CA LEU A 279 35.23 19.30 11.86
C LEU A 279 35.07 19.98 13.21
N SER A 280 34.70 21.26 13.28
CA SER A 280 34.42 21.95 14.55
C SER A 280 33.15 21.45 15.25
N LYS A 281 32.32 20.65 14.56
CA LYS A 281 31.14 20.02 15.15
C LYS A 281 31.54 18.95 16.16
N LYS A 282 30.68 18.75 17.15
CA LYS A 282 30.94 17.83 18.27
C LYS A 282 30.94 16.36 17.86
N VAL A 283 30.05 15.96 16.96
CA VAL A 283 29.94 14.59 16.45
C VAL A 283 30.22 14.63 14.95
N VAL A 284 31.27 13.92 14.53
CA VAL A 284 31.66 13.79 13.12
C VAL A 284 31.62 12.31 12.76
N VAL A 285 30.92 12.01 11.66
CA VAL A 285 30.73 10.66 11.14
C VAL A 285 31.33 10.58 9.74
N VAL A 286 32.06 9.50 9.47
CA VAL A 286 32.60 9.16 8.15
C VAL A 286 31.83 7.97 7.59
N TYR A 287 31.49 8.05 6.30
CA TYR A 287 30.90 6.96 5.51
C TYR A 287 31.71 6.76 4.23
N ASN A 288 31.66 5.56 3.65
CA ASN A 288 32.37 5.27 2.41
C ASN A 288 31.52 5.70 1.20
N ASP A 289 32.09 6.48 0.27
CA ASP A 289 31.39 6.94 -0.93
C ASP A 289 31.01 5.79 -1.91
N LYS A 290 31.61 4.61 -1.73
CA LYS A 290 31.37 3.42 -2.56
C LYS A 290 30.01 2.76 -2.31
N ASP A 291 29.36 3.05 -1.18
CA ASP A 291 28.10 2.41 -0.77
C ASP A 291 26.85 3.08 -1.37
N GLY A 292 27.05 4.12 -2.19
CA GLY A 292 26.01 4.80 -2.96
C GLY A 292 25.32 5.97 -2.23
N PRO A 293 24.59 6.83 -2.97
CA PRO A 293 24.06 8.10 -2.43
C PRO A 293 22.93 7.91 -1.39
N ALA A 294 22.30 6.74 -1.34
CA ALA A 294 21.26 6.44 -0.35
C ALA A 294 21.86 6.27 1.06
N VAL A 295 22.99 5.57 1.16
CA VAL A 295 23.72 5.35 2.42
C VAL A 295 24.26 6.67 2.97
N ALA A 296 24.78 7.54 2.09
CA ALA A 296 25.21 8.88 2.46
C ALA A 296 24.09 9.73 3.10
N ARG A 297 22.87 9.69 2.52
CA ARG A 297 21.70 10.41 3.06
C ARG A 297 21.26 9.85 4.41
N TRP A 298 21.26 8.53 4.55
CA TRP A 298 20.92 7.85 5.79
C TRP A 298 21.95 8.14 6.90
N ALA A 299 23.24 8.02 6.60
CA ALA A 299 24.33 8.34 7.52
C ALA A 299 24.26 9.79 8.00
N LYS A 300 23.95 10.73 7.10
CA LYS A 300 23.73 12.15 7.45
C LYS A 300 22.56 12.33 8.42
N GLN A 301 21.43 11.67 8.18
CA GLN A 301 20.28 11.73 9.08
C GLN A 301 20.59 11.12 10.46
N GLN A 302 21.30 10.00 10.49
CA GLN A 302 21.72 9.37 11.75
C GLN A 302 22.71 10.22 12.53
N ALA A 303 23.68 10.86 11.86
CA ALA A 303 24.61 11.77 12.52
C ALA A 303 23.88 12.98 13.16
N GLU A 304 22.82 13.48 12.51
CA GLU A 304 21.97 14.54 13.08
C GLU A 304 21.17 14.04 14.28
N VAL A 305 20.61 12.83 14.21
CA VAL A 305 19.92 12.20 15.34
C VAL A 305 20.87 11.97 16.51
N ASP A 306 22.07 11.42 16.28
CA ASP A 306 23.10 11.23 17.31
C ASP A 306 23.57 12.56 17.92
N ALA A 307 23.75 13.60 17.09
CA ALA A 307 24.08 14.94 17.58
C ALA A 307 22.97 15.51 18.46
N ASN A 308 21.70 15.33 18.08
CA ASN A 308 20.56 15.75 18.88
C ASN A 308 20.44 14.93 20.17
N GLN A 309 20.66 13.61 20.13
CA GLN A 309 20.66 12.74 21.31
C GLN A 309 21.80 13.07 22.27
N THR A 310 23.00 13.34 21.76
CA THR A 310 24.13 13.76 22.60
C THR A 310 23.87 15.14 23.21
N ALA A 311 23.27 16.07 22.49
CA ALA A 311 22.84 17.35 23.03
C ALA A 311 21.77 17.20 24.13
N THR A 312 20.74 16.38 23.92
CA THR A 312 19.71 16.14 24.94
C THR A 312 20.26 15.43 26.16
N ARG A 313 21.17 14.45 25.98
CA ARG A 313 21.90 13.81 27.09
C ARG A 313 22.71 14.83 27.90
N MET A 314 23.42 15.73 27.24
CA MET A 314 24.17 16.78 27.93
C MET A 314 23.26 17.74 28.71
N VAL A 315 22.10 18.07 28.17
CA VAL A 315 21.10 18.89 28.88
C VAL A 315 20.53 18.12 30.07
N SER A 316 20.22 16.83 29.93
CA SER A 316 19.74 16.02 31.06
C SER A 316 20.79 15.88 32.16
N ASP A 317 22.06 15.67 31.79
CA ASP A 317 23.17 15.56 32.73
C ASP A 317 23.44 16.90 33.44
N ALA A 318 23.35 18.02 32.73
CA ALA A 318 23.43 19.36 33.32
C ALA A 318 22.27 19.65 34.27
N ILE A 319 21.06 19.20 33.96
CA ILE A 319 19.90 19.31 34.85
C ILE A 319 20.07 18.41 36.08
N ALA A 320 20.58 17.19 35.90
CA ALA A 320 20.82 16.24 36.98
C ALA A 320 21.89 16.76 37.96
N THR A 321 23.01 17.27 37.45
CA THR A 321 24.06 17.91 38.25
C THR A 321 23.56 19.16 38.99
N LYS A 322 22.73 20.00 38.35
CA LYS A 322 22.09 21.16 39.01
C LYS A 322 21.10 20.76 40.10
N ARG A 323 20.35 19.66 39.93
CA ARG A 323 19.43 19.14 40.96
C ARG A 323 20.17 18.45 42.10
N GLY A 324 21.26 17.73 41.82
CA GLY A 324 22.11 17.08 42.83
C GLY A 324 22.98 18.05 43.64
N GLY A 325 23.21 19.26 43.15
CA GLY A 325 23.90 20.34 43.87
C GLY A 325 23.03 21.16 44.81
N SER A 326 21.70 20.91 44.85
CA SER A 326 20.76 21.64 45.72
C SER A 326 20.50 20.95 47.08
N THR A 327 21.12 19.80 47.33
CA THR A 327 21.11 19.11 48.62
C THR A 327 22.51 19.19 49.23
N ARG A 328 22.90 20.37 49.70
CA ARG A 328 23.99 20.58 50.65
C ARG A 328 23.70 21.80 51.51
#